data_AF-A0A412IV86-F1
#
_entry.id   AF-A0A412IV86-F1
#
_cell.length_a   1.000
_cell.length_b   1.000
_cell.length_c   1.000
_cell.angle_alpha   90.00
_cell.angle_beta   90.00
_cell.angle_gamma   90.00
#
_symmetry.space_group_name_H-M   'P 1'
#
loop_
_entity.id
_entity.type
_entity.pdbx_description
1 polymer ?
#
loop_
_entity_poly.entity_id
_entity_poly.type
_entity_poly.pdbx_seq_one_letter_code
_entity_poly.pdbx_strand_id
1 'polypeptide(L)' 'MTTISLRVNDDESKLIHDYVSVNQLNMSQFIRDAVLDKIENDLDLDEDRILYAFEKAKQEKTYDHTEVWKMLGV' A
#
# COMPACT_ATOMS: atom_id res chain seq x y z
N MET A 1 5.40 20.74 16.72
CA MET A 1 5.93 19.37 16.86
C MET A 1 4.81 18.52 17.42
N THR A 2 4.51 17.40 16.78
CA THR A 2 3.53 16.43 17.27
C THR A 2 4.32 15.23 17.79
N THR A 3 4.02 14.79 19.00
CA THR A 3 4.71 13.66 19.64
C THR A 3 3.81 12.43 19.61
N ILE A 4 4.37 11.29 19.20
CA ILE A 4 3.70 10.00 19.26
C ILE A 4 4.38 9.20 20.37
N SER A 5 3.59 8.63 21.28
CA SER A 5 4.08 7.74 22.33
C SER A 5 3.72 6.30 21.96
N LEU A 6 4.73 5.44 21.89
CA LEU A 6 4.58 4.02 21.62
C LEU A 6 4.88 3.23 22.89
N ARG A 7 4.01 2.28 23.23
CA ARG A 7 4.29 1.30 24.29
C ARG A 7 5.01 0.11 23.67
N VAL A 8 6.18 -0.21 24.20
CA VAL A 8 6.99 -1.37 23.87
C VAL A 8 7.46 -2.03 25.16
N ASN A 9 7.88 -3.29 25.09
CA ASN A 9 8.57 -3.92 26.21
C ASN A 9 10.06 -3.50 26.25
N ASP A 10 10.75 -3.84 27.33
CA ASP A 10 12.14 -3.42 27.55
C ASP A 10 13.11 -4.03 26.51
N ASP A 11 12.86 -5.26 26.08
CA ASP A 11 13.70 -5.95 25.09
C ASP A 11 13.56 -5.33 23.70
N GLU A 12 12.33 -5.02 23.28
CA GLU A 12 12.01 -4.29 22.04
C GLU A 12 12.65 -2.91 22.05
N SER A 13 12.50 -2.17 23.16
CA SER A 13 13.08 -0.84 23.30
C SER A 13 14.60 -0.87 23.12
N LYS A 14 15.27 -1.83 23.76
CA LYS A 14 16.71 -2.00 23.67
C LYS A 14 17.15 -2.36 22.24
N LEU A 15 16.47 -3.32 21.62
CA LEU A 15 16.77 -3.75 20.26
C LEU A 15 16.65 -2.60 19.24
N ILE A 16 15.56 -1.82 19.32
CA ILE A 16 15.35 -0.65 18.44
C ILE A 16 16.44 0.40 18.68
N HIS A 17 16.79 0.66 19.94
CA HIS A 17 17.85 1.60 20.28
C HIS A 17 19.21 1.18 19.72
N ASP A 18 19.60 -0.07 19.96
CA ASP A 18 20.89 -0.62 19.50
C ASP A 18 20.96 -0.58 17.97
N TYR A 19 19.89 -0.95 17.27
CA TYR A 19 19.82 -0.89 15.81
C TYR A 19 20.01 0.53 15.28
N VAL A 20 19.28 1.50 15.83
CA VAL A 20 19.36 2.91 15.40
C VAL A 20 20.75 3.49 15.69
N SER A 21 21.34 3.14 16.84
CA SER A 21 22.69 3.56 17.22
C SER A 21 23.78 2.99 16.31
N VAL A 22 23.73 1.69 15.99
CA VAL A 22 24.70 1.02 15.12
C VAL A 22 24.65 1.58 13.70
N ASN A 23 23.46 1.89 13.20
CA ASN A 23 23.25 2.39 11.84
C ASN A 23 23.33 3.92 11.74
N GLN A 24 23.66 4.63 12.83
CA GLN A 24 23.72 6.09 12.88
C GLN A 24 22.42 6.79 12.41
N LEU A 25 21.29 6.16 12.68
CA LEU A 25 19.98 6.67 12.29
C LEU A 25 19.42 7.60 13.37
N ASN A 26 18.51 8.50 12.98
CA ASN A 26 17.69 9.23 13.95
C ASN A 26 16.47 8.39 14.32
N MET A 27 16.22 8.18 15.61
CA MET A 27 15.10 7.36 16.10
C MET A 27 13.74 7.81 15.53
N SER A 28 13.43 9.10 15.60
CA SER A 28 12.15 9.63 15.13
C SER A 28 12.00 9.49 13.61
N GLN A 29 13.10 9.65 12.87
CA GLN A 29 13.08 9.47 11.42
C GLN A 29 12.90 8.00 11.05
N PHE A 30 13.64 7.09 11.69
CA PHE A 30 13.53 5.65 11.46
C PHE A 30 12.09 5.15 11.68
N ILE A 31 11.48 5.52 12.81
CA ILE A 31 10.09 5.13 13.11
C ILE A 31 9.11 5.77 12.11
N ARG A 32 9.33 7.02 11.71
CA ARG A 32 8.47 7.70 10.73
C ARG A 32 8.51 6.98 9.38
N ASP A 33 9.71 6.70 8.88
CA ASP A 33 9.92 6.10 7.56
C ASP A 33 9.32 4.68 7.55
N ALA A 34 9.60 3.87 8.59
CA ALA A 34 9.02 2.53 8.71
C ALA A 34 7.47 2.51 8.73
N VAL A 35 6.84 3.52 9.37
CA VAL A 35 5.37 3.64 9.39
C VAL A 35 4.84 4.05 8.01
N LEU A 36 5.50 4.99 7.32
CA LEU A 36 5.09 5.41 5.98
C LEU A 36 5.24 4.27 4.97
N ASP A 37 6.36 3.54 5.01
CA ASP A 37 6.57 2.38 4.16
C ASP A 37 5.46 1.33 4.35
N LYS A 38 5.03 1.10 5.60
CA LYS A 38 3.92 0.17 5.87
C LYS A 38 2.59 0.67 5.28
N ILE A 39 2.30 1.96 5.41
CA ILE A 39 1.09 2.57 4.85
C ILE A 39 1.12 2.48 3.32
N GLU A 40 2.25 2.77 2.68
CA GLU A 40 2.41 2.69 1.24
C GLU A 40 2.22 1.25 0.75
N ASN A 41 2.86 0.27 1.37
CA ASN A 41 2.67 -1.15 1.03
C ASN A 41 1.22 -1.63 1.20
N ASP A 42 0.50 -1.15 2.21
CA ASP A 42 -0.91 -1.52 2.43
C ASP A 42 -1.86 -0.85 1.42
N LEU A 43 -1.45 0.29 0.85
CA LEU A 43 -2.17 1.02 -0.20
C LEU A 43 -1.72 0.65 -1.60
N ASP A 44 -0.62 -0.09 -1.72
CA ASP A 44 -0.05 -0.50 -3.00
C ASP A 44 -1.11 -1.27 -3.77
N LEU A 45 -1.44 -0.74 -4.95
CA LEU A 45 -2.42 -1.38 -5.80
C LEU A 45 -1.74 -2.56 -6.46
N ASP A 46 -2.47 -3.65 -6.64
CA ASP A 46 -2.02 -4.76 -7.47
C ASP A 46 -2.01 -4.30 -8.94
N GLU A 47 -0.95 -3.56 -9.31
CA GLU A 47 -0.77 -2.92 -10.62
C GLU A 47 -0.76 -3.98 -11.72
N ASP A 48 -0.15 -5.14 -11.46
CA ASP A 48 -0.12 -6.27 -12.38
C ASP A 48 -1.54 -6.79 -12.66
N ARG A 49 -2.38 -6.95 -11.62
CA ARG A 49 -3.78 -7.34 -11.80
C ARG A 49 -4.58 -6.28 -12.54
N ILE A 50 -4.35 -4.99 -12.26
CA ILE A 50 -5.03 -3.88 -12.94
C ILE A 50 -4.64 -3.84 -14.42
N LEU A 51 -3.36 -3.95 -14.73
CA LEU A 51 -2.84 -3.95 -16.10
C LEU A 51 -3.35 -5.16 -16.87
N TYR A 52 -3.32 -6.35 -16.28
CA TYR A 52 -3.87 -7.57 -16.87
C TYR A 52 -5.35 -7.44 -17.20
N ALA A 53 -6.16 -6.92 -16.27
CA ALA A 53 -7.59 -6.69 -16.49
C ALA A 53 -7.82 -5.66 -17.62
N PHE A 54 -7.01 -4.60 -17.67
CA PHE A 54 -7.10 -3.57 -18.70
C PHE A 54 -6.73 -4.10 -20.09
N GLU A 55 -5.66 -4.90 -20.21
CA GLU A 55 -5.28 -5.53 -21.46
C GLU A 55 -6.32 -6.52 -21.97
N LYS A 56 -6.89 -7.32 -21.06
CA LYS A 56 -7.97 -8.25 -21.40
C LYS A 56 -9.22 -7.51 -21.86
N ALA A 57 -9.59 -6.42 -21.19
CA ALA A 57 -10.74 -5.59 -21.57
C ALA A 57 -10.59 -4.99 -22.98
N LYS A 58 -9.36 -4.69 -23.44
CA LYS A 58 -9.12 -4.24 -24.84
C LYS A 58 -9.43 -5.31 -25.88
N GLN A 59 -9.30 -6.59 -25.52
CA GLN A 59 -9.58 -7.72 -26.40
C GLN A 59 -11.05 -8.18 -26.33
N GLU A 60 -11.77 -7.79 -25.28
CA GLU A 60 -13.18 -8.10 -25.11
C GLU A 60 -14.06 -7.20 -26.00
N LYS A 61 -15.14 -7.78 -26.54
CA LYS A 61 -16.14 -7.00 -27.28
C LYS A 61 -16.87 -6.09 -26.31
N THR A 62 -16.66 -4.78 -26.45
CA THR A 62 -17.42 -3.77 -25.74
C THR A 62 -18.77 -3.57 -26.45
N TYR A 63 -19.84 -3.45 -25.68
CA TYR A 63 -21.18 -3.14 -26.18
C TYR A 63 -21.67 -1.85 -25.53
N ASP A 64 -22.27 -0.98 -26.33
CA ASP A 64 -23.01 0.16 -25.77
C ASP A 64 -24.34 -0.29 -25.16
N HIS A 65 -24.89 0.50 -24.24
CA HIS A 65 -26.17 0.22 -23.59
C HIS A 65 -27.30 -0.06 -24.58
N THR A 66 -27.33 0.60 -25.74
CA THR A 66 -28.32 0.34 -26.79
C THR A 66 -28.16 -1.01 -27.49
N GLU A 67 -26.92 -1.48 -27.65
CA GLU A 67 -26.64 -2.82 -28.20
C GLU A 67 -27.02 -3.91 -27.19
N VAL A 68 -26.74 -3.68 -25.92
CA VAL A 68 -27.11 -4.59 -24.83
C VAL A 68 -28.63 -4.72 -24.71
N TRP A 69 -29.39 -3.62 -24.81
CA TRP A 69 -30.85 -3.66 -24.78
C TRP A 69 -31.43 -4.49 -25.94
N LYS A 70 -30.88 -4.32 -27.15
CA LYS A 70 -31.25 -5.16 -28.30
C LYS A 70 -30.95 -6.64 -28.08
N MET A 71 -29.82 -6.98 -27.45
CA MET A 71 -29.48 -8.37 -27.12
C MET A 71 -30.41 -8.97 -26.06
N LEU A 72 -30.84 -8.16 -25.10
CA LEU A 72 -31.68 -8.57 -23.98
C LEU A 72 -33.19 -8.51 -24.28
N GLY A 73 -33.59 -7.88 -25.39
CA GLY A 73 -34.99 -7.79 -25.81
C GLY A 73 -35.83 -6.82 -24.98
N VAL A 74 -35.19 -5.79 -24.40
CA VAL A 74 -35.81 -4.71 -23.62
C VAL A 74 -35.75 -3.37 -24.34
#